data_AF-A0A4P5YX30-F1
#
_entry.id   AF-A0A4P5YX30-F1
#
_cell.length_a   1.000
_cell.length_b   1.000
_cell.length_c   1.000
_cell.angle_alpha   90.00
_cell.angle_beta   90.00
_cell.angle_gamma   90.00
#
_symmetry.space_group_name_H-M   'P 1'
#
loop_
_entity.id
_entity.type
_entity.pdbx_description
1 polymer ?
#
loop_
_entity_poly.entity_id
_entity_poly.type
_entity_poly.pdbx_seq_one_letter_code
_entity_poly.pdbx_strand_id
1 'polypeptide(L)'
;MGEVRWQADLPGRLRKPPPPRHLGGYVSKTLSIPQLGCRPTAAPRFPSAPPSRTLRAMNNTSTALSRRVRSLLGSAGALLLMSLAVFTASAADSTLQLNLRSRTASLRGDPLIFEKPVAWEAKHTALIICDMWDDHWCKSASRRVGELAGPLNEVVKQARARGVFIIHAPSSVTGFYKDTPQRRLAQSAPLVKTPVPLATAERWGTAWCWPDAKREKVLPIDDSDMGCSCTGAKCVIREAWTRQIATIELAPGDALTDNGQETWNLLAARGITNVILCGVHLNMCVLGRPFAIRQQVYLGRNVALLRDLTDTMYNPERPPGVDHFTGTDLVVAHVEQHWCPSFTSTDLTGKPAFKFTEDPRSPGRPVAVP
;
A
#
# COMPACT_ATOMS: atom_id res chain seq x y z
N MET A 1 57.26 -20.75 16.11
CA MET A 1 56.32 -21.45 15.21
C MET A 1 55.43 -22.32 16.07
N GLY A 2 54.16 -21.96 16.21
CA GLY A 2 53.18 -22.71 17.01
C GLY A 2 51.81 -22.51 16.39
N GLU A 3 51.33 -23.55 15.72
CA GLU A 3 49.99 -23.62 15.12
C GLU A 3 48.93 -23.73 16.23
N VAL A 4 47.88 -22.92 16.12
CA VAL A 4 46.65 -23.08 16.91
C VAL A 4 45.52 -23.44 15.95
N ARG A 5 45.11 -24.71 16.00
CA ARG A 5 43.88 -25.23 15.38
C ARG A 5 42.66 -24.70 16.14
N TRP A 6 41.72 -24.09 15.42
CA TRP A 6 40.38 -23.83 15.94
C TRP A 6 39.46 -25.00 15.57
N GLN A 7 39.02 -25.75 16.57
CA GLN A 7 37.91 -26.71 16.45
C GLN A 7 36.58 -25.94 16.42
N ALA A 8 35.71 -26.31 15.48
CA ALA A 8 34.38 -25.79 15.33
C ALA A 8 33.43 -26.45 16.33
N ASP A 9 32.81 -25.66 17.21
CA ASP A 9 31.70 -26.10 18.05
C ASP A 9 30.38 -25.99 17.28
N LEU A 10 29.62 -27.09 17.28
CA LEU A 10 28.29 -27.25 16.70
C LEU A 10 27.24 -26.44 17.48
N PRO A 11 26.26 -25.80 16.82
CA PRO A 11 25.22 -25.06 17.55
C PRO A 11 24.21 -26.01 18.21
N GLY A 12 24.19 -25.97 19.54
CA GLY A 12 23.22 -26.64 20.40
C GLY A 12 21.79 -26.10 20.25
N ARG A 13 20.83 -27.00 20.44
CA ARG A 13 19.37 -26.77 20.41
C ARG A 13 18.95 -25.60 21.30
N LEU A 14 18.38 -24.55 20.71
CA LEU A 14 17.66 -23.50 21.43
C LEU A 14 16.37 -24.07 22.04
N ARG A 15 16.27 -24.03 23.38
CA ARG A 15 15.06 -24.36 24.13
C ARG A 15 13.99 -23.29 23.90
N LYS A 16 12.75 -23.70 23.64
CA LYS A 16 11.58 -22.82 23.56
C LYS A 16 11.33 -22.10 24.90
N PRO A 17 10.90 -20.82 24.90
CA PRO A 17 10.47 -20.15 26.13
C PRO A 17 9.15 -20.73 26.65
N PRO A 18 8.90 -20.71 27.98
CA PRO A 18 7.68 -21.23 28.56
C PRO A 18 6.48 -20.30 28.27
N PRO A 19 5.25 -20.84 28.19
CA PRO A 19 4.04 -20.03 28.01
C PRO A 19 3.71 -19.21 29.27
N PRO A 20 3.00 -18.08 29.12
CA PRO A 20 2.62 -17.24 30.25
C PRO A 20 1.63 -17.95 31.19
N ARG A 21 1.82 -17.73 32.50
CA ARG A 21 0.98 -18.29 33.57
C ARG A 21 -0.41 -17.66 33.55
N HIS A 22 -1.44 -18.49 33.45
CA HIS A 22 -2.83 -18.11 33.71
C HIS A 22 -3.03 -17.80 35.20
N LEU A 23 -3.53 -16.61 35.52
CA LEU A 23 -4.17 -16.33 36.80
C LEU A 23 -5.60 -16.90 36.75
N GLY A 24 -5.94 -17.74 37.73
CA GLY A 24 -7.30 -18.26 37.97
C GLY A 24 -8.29 -17.12 38.18
N GLY A 25 -9.59 -17.27 38.01
CA GLY A 25 -10.44 -18.44 38.22
C GLY A 25 -11.63 -17.93 39.03
N TYR A 26 -12.73 -17.57 38.36
CA TYR A 26 -14.02 -17.28 39.00
C TYR A 26 -15.00 -18.37 38.59
N VAL A 27 -15.34 -19.21 39.57
CA VAL A 27 -16.35 -20.26 39.50
C VAL A 27 -17.70 -19.60 39.73
N SER A 28 -18.59 -19.62 38.73
CA SER A 28 -20.01 -19.33 38.95
C SER A 28 -20.79 -20.64 38.94
N LYS A 29 -21.38 -20.96 40.09
CA LYS A 29 -22.19 -22.14 40.35
C LYS A 29 -23.49 -22.08 39.54
N THR A 30 -23.75 -23.12 38.77
CA THR A 30 -25.05 -23.43 38.19
C THR A 30 -26.00 -23.85 39.30
N LEU A 31 -27.08 -23.08 39.50
CA LEU A 31 -28.26 -23.50 40.25
C LEU A 31 -29.40 -23.72 39.24
N SER A 32 -29.93 -24.93 39.24
CA SER A 32 -31.15 -25.35 38.54
C SER A 32 -32.40 -25.06 39.38
N ILE A 33 -33.58 -25.24 38.75
CA ILE A 33 -34.98 -25.36 39.26
C ILE A 33 -35.89 -24.20 38.75
N PRO A 34 -37.16 -24.42 38.33
CA PRO A 34 -37.73 -25.43 37.41
C PRO A 34 -38.62 -24.79 36.31
N GLN A 35 -39.13 -25.60 35.38
CA GLN A 35 -40.11 -25.21 34.37
C GLN A 35 -41.51 -24.96 34.97
N LEU A 36 -42.20 -23.92 34.47
CA LEU A 36 -43.65 -23.74 34.60
C LEU A 36 -44.22 -23.11 33.32
N GLY A 37 -45.01 -23.92 32.61
CA GLY A 37 -46.37 -23.54 32.15
C GLY A 37 -46.54 -22.57 30.98
N CYS A 38 -47.03 -23.11 29.86
CA CYS A 38 -47.58 -22.43 28.67
C CYS A 38 -48.64 -21.34 28.95
N ARG A 39 -48.66 -20.29 28.10
CA ARG A 39 -49.81 -19.87 27.26
C ARG A 39 -49.42 -18.74 26.27
N PRO A 40 -50.02 -18.67 25.06
CA PRO A 40 -49.65 -17.70 24.03
C PRO A 40 -50.57 -16.47 24.05
N THR A 41 -50.00 -15.28 23.83
CA THR A 41 -50.79 -14.05 23.57
C THR A 41 -50.23 -13.29 22.36
N ALA A 42 -51.03 -13.35 21.29
CA ALA A 42 -51.33 -12.35 20.26
C ALA A 42 -50.21 -11.42 19.72
N ALA A 43 -50.00 -11.53 18.40
CA ALA A 43 -49.31 -10.56 17.56
C ALA A 43 -50.10 -9.25 17.39
N PRO A 44 -49.45 -8.07 17.30
CA PRO A 44 -50.12 -6.85 16.89
C PRO A 44 -50.22 -6.75 15.36
N ARG A 45 -51.46 -6.51 14.89
CA ARG A 45 -51.83 -6.23 13.50
C ARG A 45 -51.44 -4.81 13.09
N PHE A 46 -51.02 -4.68 11.83
CA PHE A 46 -50.85 -3.44 11.07
C PHE A 46 -52.15 -2.62 10.98
N PRO A 47 -52.09 -1.27 10.96
CA PRO A 47 -53.13 -0.45 10.37
C PRO A 47 -52.83 -0.11 8.90
N SER A 48 -53.84 -0.39 8.07
CA SER A 48 -53.97 -0.13 6.65
C SER A 48 -54.21 1.35 6.30
N ALA A 49 -53.73 1.76 5.13
CA ALA A 49 -53.96 3.05 4.49
C ALA A 49 -55.45 3.32 4.15
N PRO A 50 -55.89 4.59 4.08
CA PRO A 50 -57.22 4.96 3.59
C PRO A 50 -57.27 5.18 2.06
N PRO A 51 -58.47 5.15 1.45
CA PRO A 51 -58.66 4.76 0.05
C PRO A 51 -58.67 5.92 -0.95
N SER A 52 -58.42 5.54 -2.20
CA SER A 52 -58.56 6.33 -3.42
C SER A 52 -60.02 6.71 -3.70
N ARG A 53 -60.26 7.99 -3.98
CA ARG A 53 -61.52 8.52 -4.51
C ARG A 53 -61.46 8.56 -6.03
N THR A 54 -62.32 7.79 -6.67
CA THR A 54 -62.69 7.91 -8.08
C THR A 54 -63.67 9.07 -8.27
N LEU A 55 -63.37 9.97 -9.19
CA LEU A 55 -64.35 10.91 -9.77
C LEU A 55 -64.28 10.84 -11.29
N ARG A 56 -65.30 10.17 -11.81
CA ARG A 56 -66.05 10.35 -13.06
C ARG A 56 -65.52 11.30 -14.13
N ALA A 57 -65.53 10.77 -15.36
CA ALA A 57 -65.43 11.47 -16.63
C ALA A 57 -66.49 12.58 -16.82
N MET A 58 -66.09 13.65 -17.50
CA MET A 58 -66.95 14.45 -18.36
C MET A 58 -66.25 14.68 -19.70
N ASN A 59 -66.87 14.16 -20.76
CA ASN A 59 -66.69 14.61 -22.13
C ASN A 59 -67.17 16.07 -22.24
N ASN A 60 -66.53 16.90 -23.07
CA ASN A 60 -67.02 17.27 -24.40
C ASN A 60 -66.38 18.56 -24.93
N THR A 61 -66.22 18.57 -26.27
CA THR A 61 -66.31 19.70 -27.21
C THR A 61 -65.24 20.79 -27.14
N SER A 62 -64.39 21.01 -28.16
CA SER A 62 -64.61 21.37 -29.58
C SER A 62 -64.33 22.87 -29.81
N THR A 63 -63.79 23.17 -31.00
CA THR A 63 -63.59 24.48 -31.67
C THR A 63 -62.32 25.24 -31.26
N ALA A 64 -61.26 25.36 -32.08
CA ALA A 64 -61.09 25.87 -33.45
C ALA A 64 -61.07 27.42 -33.54
N LEU A 65 -60.23 27.90 -34.49
CA LEU A 65 -59.89 29.29 -34.88
C LEU A 65 -58.80 29.97 -34.00
N SER A 66 -57.78 30.66 -34.53
CA SER A 66 -57.61 31.22 -35.89
C SER A 66 -56.13 31.53 -36.20
N ARG A 67 -55.86 31.49 -37.50
CA ARG A 67 -54.62 31.81 -38.23
C ARG A 67 -54.19 33.29 -38.15
N ARG A 68 -52.93 33.50 -38.58
CA ARG A 68 -52.19 34.73 -39.00
C ARG A 68 -51.26 35.20 -37.88
N VAL A 69 -49.93 35.17 -38.04
CA VAL A 69 -49.18 35.96 -39.02
C VAL A 69 -47.99 35.17 -39.59
N ARG A 70 -47.92 35.11 -40.93
CA ARG A 70 -46.69 34.83 -41.68
C ARG A 70 -45.94 36.15 -41.82
N SER A 71 -44.65 36.14 -41.50
CA SER A 71 -43.60 37.02 -42.06
C SER A 71 -42.56 37.23 -40.97
N LEU A 72 -41.43 36.53 -41.09
CA LEU A 72 -40.05 36.98 -40.82
C LEU A 72 -39.15 35.74 -40.97
N LEU A 73 -39.05 35.26 -42.22
CA LEU A 73 -37.87 34.51 -42.65
C LEU A 73 -36.78 35.57 -42.91
N GLY A 74 -35.69 35.47 -42.18
CA GLY A 74 -34.49 36.28 -42.42
C GLY A 74 -33.68 36.41 -41.16
N SER A 75 -32.52 35.74 -41.13
CA SER A 75 -31.42 36.04 -40.20
C SER A 75 -31.47 35.42 -38.79
N ALA A 76 -31.71 34.11 -38.67
CA ALA A 76 -31.37 33.38 -37.42
C ALA A 76 -30.73 32.00 -37.65
N GLY A 77 -30.37 31.67 -38.90
CA GLY A 77 -29.85 30.35 -39.27
C GLY A 77 -28.33 30.25 -39.44
N ALA A 78 -27.57 31.31 -39.13
CA ALA A 78 -26.13 31.37 -39.39
C ALA A 78 -25.24 31.60 -38.15
N LEU A 79 -25.81 31.49 -36.94
CA LEU A 79 -25.07 31.67 -35.68
C LEU A 79 -25.30 30.54 -34.66
N LEU A 80 -25.72 29.36 -35.13
CA LEU A 80 -25.83 28.15 -34.31
C LEU A 80 -24.99 27.00 -34.87
N LEU A 81 -23.82 27.31 -35.43
CA LEU A 81 -22.86 26.34 -35.99
C LEU A 81 -21.41 26.59 -35.57
N MET A 82 -21.17 27.43 -34.55
CA MET A 82 -19.80 27.77 -34.12
C MET A 82 -19.59 27.83 -32.60
N SER A 83 -20.10 26.84 -31.88
CA SER A 83 -19.74 26.64 -30.47
C SER A 83 -19.94 25.21 -29.98
N LEU A 84 -19.77 24.22 -30.86
CA LEU A 84 -19.26 22.91 -30.42
C LEU A 84 -17.73 23.03 -30.35
N ALA A 85 -17.25 23.86 -29.42
CA ALA A 85 -15.91 23.69 -28.91
C ALA A 85 -15.91 22.31 -28.24
N VAL A 86 -15.53 21.30 -29.01
CA VAL A 86 -15.11 20.02 -28.47
C VAL A 86 -14.00 20.40 -27.51
N PHE A 87 -14.32 20.47 -26.21
CA PHE A 87 -13.34 20.23 -25.18
C PHE A 87 -12.89 18.78 -25.44
N THR A 88 -11.94 18.62 -26.36
CA THR A 88 -10.94 17.60 -26.19
C THR A 88 -10.24 18.01 -24.91
N ALA A 89 -10.79 17.58 -23.78
CA ALA A 89 -9.94 17.25 -22.67
C ALA A 89 -8.87 16.37 -23.31
N SER A 90 -7.68 16.94 -23.51
CA SER A 90 -6.50 16.15 -23.76
C SER A 90 -6.59 15.08 -22.69
N ALA A 91 -6.81 13.83 -23.11
CA ALA A 91 -6.70 12.71 -22.22
C ALA A 91 -5.27 12.80 -21.72
N ALA A 92 -5.10 13.46 -20.58
CA ALA A 92 -3.81 13.65 -19.95
C ALA A 92 -3.23 12.26 -19.87
N ASP A 93 -2.10 12.09 -20.56
CA ASP A 93 -1.54 10.81 -20.99
C ASP A 93 -1.80 9.75 -19.90
N SER A 94 -2.68 8.79 -20.20
CA SER A 94 -3.14 7.76 -19.26
C SER A 94 -2.05 6.74 -18.94
N THR A 95 -0.80 7.12 -19.20
CA THR A 95 0.39 6.31 -19.26
C THR A 95 1.45 6.96 -18.39
N LEU A 96 2.03 6.17 -17.50
CA LEU A 96 3.16 6.56 -16.68
C LEU A 96 4.44 6.29 -17.48
N GLN A 97 5.20 7.33 -17.77
CA GLN A 97 6.54 7.20 -18.35
C GLN A 97 7.53 7.02 -17.21
N LEU A 98 8.08 5.81 -17.06
CA LEU A 98 8.95 5.42 -15.95
C LEU A 98 10.34 5.02 -16.46
N ASN A 99 11.39 5.47 -15.77
CA ASN A 99 12.77 5.11 -16.03
C ASN A 99 13.19 4.02 -15.04
N LEU A 100 12.94 2.76 -15.42
CA LEU A 100 13.18 1.62 -14.56
C LEU A 100 14.67 1.26 -14.53
N ARG A 101 15.23 1.22 -13.33
CA ARG A 101 16.60 0.80 -13.02
C ARG A 101 16.62 -0.62 -12.49
N SER A 102 17.42 -1.49 -13.09
CA SER A 102 17.71 -2.84 -12.61
C SER A 102 19.21 -3.04 -12.45
N ARG A 103 19.60 -4.04 -11.65
CA ARG A 103 21.00 -4.45 -11.50
C ARG A 103 21.20 -5.91 -11.85
N THR A 104 22.37 -6.25 -12.37
CA THR A 104 22.82 -7.65 -12.44
C THR A 104 24.19 -7.80 -11.83
N ALA A 105 24.43 -8.94 -11.18
CA ALA A 105 25.76 -9.30 -10.72
C ALA A 105 26.75 -9.26 -11.90
N SER A 106 27.91 -8.68 -11.67
CA SER A 106 29.01 -8.64 -12.64
C SER A 106 30.09 -9.63 -12.25
N LEU A 107 30.74 -10.21 -13.25
CA LEU A 107 31.93 -11.05 -13.05
C LEU A 107 33.18 -10.22 -12.71
N ARG A 108 33.15 -8.89 -12.87
CA ARG A 108 34.31 -7.99 -12.72
C ARG A 108 34.27 -7.12 -11.45
N GLY A 109 33.41 -7.44 -10.48
CA GLY A 109 33.24 -6.68 -9.24
C GLY A 109 31.98 -5.82 -9.27
N ASP A 110 32.04 -4.67 -9.93
CA ASP A 110 30.93 -3.69 -9.89
C ASP A 110 29.66 -4.17 -10.61
N PRO A 111 28.48 -4.11 -9.98
CA PRO A 111 27.23 -4.54 -10.59
C PRO A 111 26.91 -3.72 -11.84
N LEU A 112 26.38 -4.38 -12.87
CA LEU A 112 25.92 -3.70 -14.08
C LEU A 112 24.56 -3.08 -13.81
N ILE A 113 24.43 -1.78 -14.08
CA ILE A 113 23.20 -1.00 -13.92
C ILE A 113 22.57 -0.82 -15.30
N PHE A 114 21.28 -1.12 -15.42
CA PHE A 114 20.50 -0.92 -16.64
C PHE A 114 19.35 0.03 -16.36
N GLU A 115 19.19 1.04 -17.20
CA GLU A 115 18.01 1.90 -17.20
C GLU A 115 17.19 1.63 -18.45
N LYS A 116 15.88 1.42 -18.27
CA LYS A 116 14.94 1.12 -19.34
C LYS A 116 13.71 2.00 -19.20
N PRO A 117 13.46 2.92 -20.14
CA PRO A 117 12.19 3.62 -20.23
C PRO A 117 11.06 2.62 -20.50
N VAL A 118 9.97 2.74 -19.74
CA VAL A 118 8.75 1.97 -19.95
C VAL A 118 7.53 2.88 -19.84
N ALA A 119 6.46 2.45 -20.50
CA ALA A 119 5.17 3.11 -20.49
C ALA A 119 4.15 2.17 -19.81
N TRP A 120 3.62 2.55 -18.65
CA TRP A 120 2.62 1.76 -17.91
C TRP A 120 1.27 2.44 -17.93
N GLU A 121 0.21 1.75 -18.35
CA GLU A 121 -1.15 2.30 -18.27
C GLU A 121 -1.56 2.51 -16.80
N ALA A 122 -1.92 3.73 -16.45
CA ALA A 122 -2.22 4.12 -15.07
C ALA A 122 -3.42 3.33 -14.50
N LYS A 123 -4.46 3.11 -15.31
CA LYS A 123 -5.65 2.30 -14.93
C LYS A 123 -5.33 0.83 -14.62
N HIS A 124 -4.20 0.31 -15.11
CA HIS A 124 -3.71 -1.04 -14.84
C HIS A 124 -2.55 -1.06 -13.83
N THR A 125 -2.36 0.05 -13.11
CA THR A 125 -1.28 0.24 -12.14
C THR A 125 -1.83 0.58 -10.76
N ALA A 126 -1.28 -0.05 -9.72
CA ALA A 126 -1.53 0.33 -8.33
C ALA A 126 -0.25 0.86 -7.66
N LEU A 127 -0.41 1.83 -6.75
CA LEU A 127 0.61 2.27 -5.81
C LEU A 127 0.24 1.75 -4.42
N ILE A 128 1.09 0.90 -3.85
CA ILE A 128 0.91 0.36 -2.50
C ILE A 128 1.87 1.08 -1.54
N ILE A 129 1.28 1.79 -0.57
CA ILE A 129 2.00 2.54 0.47
C ILE A 129 2.17 1.64 1.68
N CYS A 130 3.37 1.11 1.87
CA CYS A 130 3.68 0.17 2.94
C CYS A 130 4.00 0.93 4.25
N ASP A 131 3.23 0.66 5.30
CA ASP A 131 3.67 0.84 6.71
C ASP A 131 4.17 2.26 7.06
N MET A 132 3.63 3.30 6.43
CA MET A 132 3.89 4.70 6.77
C MET A 132 3.14 5.10 8.04
N TRP A 133 3.60 4.64 9.20
CA TRP A 133 2.91 4.82 10.49
C TRP A 133 3.08 6.21 11.11
N ASP A 134 2.22 6.53 12.09
CA ASP A 134 2.24 7.79 12.84
C ASP A 134 3.37 7.91 13.88
N ASP A 135 3.95 6.79 14.30
CA ASP A 135 5.07 6.74 15.24
C ASP A 135 5.92 5.47 14.99
N HIS A 136 7.11 5.42 15.57
CA HIS A 136 7.96 4.24 15.57
C HIS A 136 8.76 4.13 16.88
N TRP A 137 9.03 2.91 17.34
CA TRP A 137 9.78 2.71 18.58
C TRP A 137 11.20 3.31 18.50
N CYS A 138 11.77 3.35 17.30
CA CYS A 138 13.02 4.03 16.99
C CYS A 138 12.77 5.52 16.66
N LYS A 139 13.38 6.43 17.43
CA LYS A 139 13.25 7.88 17.24
C LYS A 139 13.78 8.36 15.89
N SER A 140 14.89 7.80 15.40
CA SER A 140 15.44 8.19 14.09
C SER A 140 14.55 7.73 12.95
N ALA A 141 13.99 6.51 13.03
CA ALA A 141 13.00 6.04 12.07
C ALA A 141 11.74 6.92 12.06
N SER A 142 11.23 7.28 13.25
CA SER A 142 10.08 8.19 13.37
C SER A 142 10.32 9.53 12.67
N ARG A 143 11.51 10.13 12.83
CA ARG A 143 11.87 11.37 12.13
C ARG A 143 11.90 11.19 10.61
N ARG A 144 12.53 10.12 10.12
CA ARG A 144 12.62 9.85 8.68
C ARG A 144 11.24 9.56 8.05
N VAL A 145 10.38 8.80 8.74
CA VAL A 145 8.99 8.60 8.30
C VAL A 145 8.23 9.93 8.22
N GLY A 146 8.39 10.79 9.22
CA GLY A 146 7.81 12.14 9.22
C GLY A 146 8.28 12.99 8.04
N GLU A 147 9.58 12.95 7.72
CA GLU A 147 10.17 13.68 6.59
C GLU A 147 9.72 13.14 5.22
N LEU A 148 9.64 11.81 5.08
CA LEU A 148 9.16 11.12 3.87
C LEU A 148 7.69 11.42 3.54
N ALA A 149 6.87 11.62 4.56
CA ALA A 149 5.41 11.60 4.41
C ALA A 149 4.87 12.73 3.51
N GLY A 150 5.45 13.93 3.57
CA GLY A 150 5.05 15.05 2.72
C GLY A 150 5.30 14.79 1.22
N PRO A 151 6.57 14.56 0.82
CA PRO A 151 6.92 14.20 -0.55
C PRO A 151 6.16 12.98 -1.08
N LEU A 152 5.96 11.97 -0.24
CA LEU A 152 5.16 10.79 -0.61
C LEU A 152 3.69 11.15 -0.82
N ASN A 153 3.07 11.99 0.02
CA ASN A 153 1.70 12.44 -0.19
C ASN A 153 1.55 13.18 -1.53
N GLU A 154 2.56 13.94 -1.97
CA GLU A 154 2.52 14.58 -3.28
C GLU A 154 2.62 13.59 -4.44
N VAL A 155 3.46 12.56 -4.35
CA VAL A 155 3.44 11.46 -5.33
C VAL A 155 2.08 10.79 -5.36
N VAL A 156 1.49 10.50 -4.20
CA VAL A 156 0.18 9.86 -4.11
C VAL A 156 -0.89 10.69 -4.81
N LYS A 157 -0.90 12.01 -4.60
CA LYS A 157 -1.81 12.95 -5.29
C LYS A 157 -1.60 12.93 -6.81
N GLN A 158 -0.36 12.96 -7.28
CA GLN A 158 -0.06 12.91 -8.72
C GLN A 158 -0.43 11.57 -9.37
N ALA A 159 -0.11 10.46 -8.71
CA ALA A 159 -0.47 9.11 -9.16
C ALA A 159 -1.99 8.97 -9.24
N ARG A 160 -2.71 9.40 -8.20
CA ARG A 160 -4.17 9.38 -8.14
C ARG A 160 -4.79 10.22 -9.26
N ALA A 161 -4.28 11.43 -9.50
CA ALA A 161 -4.77 12.31 -10.56
C ALA A 161 -4.63 11.72 -11.97
N ARG A 162 -3.69 10.79 -12.16
CA ARG A 162 -3.48 10.05 -13.43
C ARG A 162 -4.29 8.75 -13.51
N GLY A 163 -5.04 8.38 -12.47
CA GLY A 163 -5.86 7.18 -12.44
C GLY A 163 -5.15 5.93 -11.89
N VAL A 164 -3.99 6.09 -11.23
CA VAL A 164 -3.36 4.98 -10.49
C VAL A 164 -4.20 4.64 -9.27
N PHE A 165 -4.41 3.35 -9.03
CA PHE A 165 -5.15 2.88 -7.86
C PHE A 165 -4.28 2.91 -6.60
N ILE A 166 -4.71 3.63 -5.56
CA ILE A 166 -3.93 3.77 -4.32
C ILE A 166 -4.40 2.76 -3.27
N ILE A 167 -3.45 2.02 -2.70
CA ILE A 167 -3.68 1.11 -1.58
C ILE A 167 -2.80 1.53 -0.41
N HIS A 168 -3.43 1.91 0.70
CA HIS A 168 -2.77 2.14 1.97
C HIS A 168 -2.65 0.81 2.71
N ALA A 169 -1.43 0.44 3.11
CA ALA A 169 -1.17 -0.81 3.82
C ALA A 169 -0.44 -0.55 5.15
N PRO A 170 -1.10 0.06 6.16
CA PRO A 170 -0.52 0.27 7.48
C PRO A 170 -0.72 -0.98 8.34
N SER A 171 0.26 -1.89 8.27
CA SER A 171 0.21 -3.19 8.93
C SER A 171 -0.06 -3.08 10.42
N SER A 172 -0.79 -4.05 10.97
CA SER A 172 -1.17 -4.18 12.38
C SER A 172 -2.10 -3.09 12.95
N VAL A 173 -2.45 -2.07 12.19
CA VAL A 173 -3.32 -0.96 12.63
C VAL A 173 -4.50 -0.69 11.72
N THR A 174 -4.82 -1.62 10.81
CA THR A 174 -6.02 -1.52 9.95
C THR A 174 -7.33 -1.48 10.76
N GLY A 175 -7.31 -1.96 12.01
CA GLY A 175 -8.43 -1.86 12.96
C GLY A 175 -8.84 -0.41 13.30
N PHE A 176 -7.90 0.54 13.29
CA PHE A 176 -8.21 1.97 13.44
C PHE A 176 -9.16 2.47 12.34
N TYR A 177 -9.12 1.84 11.18
CA TYR A 177 -9.84 2.25 9.97
C TYR A 177 -11.10 1.43 9.68
N LYS A 178 -11.57 0.60 10.63
CA LYS A 178 -12.68 -0.35 10.44
C LYS A 178 -13.95 0.27 9.84
N ASP A 179 -14.24 1.52 10.15
CA ASP A 179 -15.45 2.23 9.74
C ASP A 179 -15.25 3.14 8.51
N THR A 180 -14.05 3.13 7.92
CA THR A 180 -13.73 3.97 6.76
C THR A 180 -14.20 3.34 5.45
N PRO A 181 -14.59 4.14 4.44
CA PRO A 181 -14.92 3.61 3.12
C PRO A 181 -13.74 2.87 2.47
N GLN A 182 -12.49 3.26 2.73
CA GLN A 182 -11.29 2.62 2.18
C GLN A 182 -11.10 1.19 2.71
N ARG A 183 -11.33 0.97 4.02
CA ARG A 183 -11.31 -0.37 4.60
C ARG A 183 -12.46 -1.22 4.07
N ARG A 184 -13.68 -0.67 4.03
CA ARG A 184 -14.85 -1.36 3.45
C ARG A 184 -14.62 -1.75 1.99
N LEU A 185 -13.98 -0.89 1.19
CA LEU A 185 -13.64 -1.19 -0.20
C LEU A 185 -12.79 -2.46 -0.30
N ALA A 186 -11.75 -2.57 0.52
CA ALA A 186 -10.89 -3.76 0.57
C ALA A 186 -11.63 -5.03 1.01
N GLN A 187 -12.46 -4.93 2.05
CA GLN A 187 -13.23 -6.08 2.57
C GLN A 187 -14.33 -6.55 1.60
N SER A 188 -14.90 -5.62 0.82
CA SER A 188 -15.95 -5.91 -0.16
C SER A 188 -15.44 -6.44 -1.49
N ALA A 189 -14.11 -6.44 -1.71
CA ALA A 189 -13.52 -6.90 -2.95
C ALA A 189 -13.82 -8.40 -3.16
N PRO A 190 -14.40 -8.79 -4.31
CA PRO A 190 -14.74 -10.19 -4.58
C PRO A 190 -13.53 -11.10 -4.41
N LEU A 191 -13.74 -12.24 -3.74
CA LEU A 191 -12.67 -13.21 -3.53
C LEU A 191 -12.19 -13.78 -4.86
N VAL A 192 -10.90 -13.65 -5.12
CA VAL A 192 -10.23 -14.24 -6.29
C VAL A 192 -9.14 -15.18 -5.82
N LYS A 193 -9.16 -16.41 -6.33
CA LYS A 193 -8.10 -17.39 -6.06
C LYS A 193 -6.76 -16.86 -6.55
N THR A 194 -5.72 -16.96 -5.71
CA THR A 194 -4.36 -16.60 -6.10
C THR A 194 -3.72 -17.71 -6.97
N PRO A 195 -2.84 -17.36 -7.92
CA PRO A 195 -2.14 -18.34 -8.75
C PRO A 195 -1.10 -19.16 -7.95
N VAL A 196 -0.60 -18.61 -6.85
CA VAL A 196 0.29 -19.27 -5.89
C VAL A 196 -0.21 -19.00 -4.47
N PRO A 197 0.10 -19.86 -3.47
CA PRO A 197 -0.27 -19.61 -2.09
C PRO A 197 0.29 -18.28 -1.56
N LEU A 198 -0.51 -17.59 -0.75
CA LEU A 198 -0.04 -16.45 0.04
C LEU A 198 0.72 -16.93 1.27
N ALA A 199 1.66 -16.12 1.74
CA ALA A 199 2.27 -16.35 3.05
C ALA A 199 1.20 -16.33 4.16
N THR A 200 1.31 -17.29 5.08
CA THR A 200 0.40 -17.44 6.23
C THR A 200 1.11 -17.43 7.57
N ALA A 201 2.43 -17.61 7.60
CA ALA A 201 3.21 -17.56 8.83
C ALA A 201 3.28 -16.13 9.35
N GLU A 202 2.97 -15.93 10.63
CA GLU A 202 2.94 -14.60 11.25
C GLU A 202 4.31 -14.08 11.68
N ARG A 203 4.53 -12.78 11.49
CA ARG A 203 5.63 -12.00 12.07
C ARG A 203 5.15 -10.57 12.33
N TRP A 204 5.27 -10.11 13.57
CA TRP A 204 4.88 -8.76 13.99
C TRP A 204 3.43 -8.40 13.63
N GLY A 205 2.50 -9.28 14.03
CA GLY A 205 1.07 -9.01 13.95
C GLY A 205 0.41 -9.19 12.56
N THR A 206 1.14 -9.66 11.55
CA THR A 206 0.56 -10.04 10.25
C THR A 206 1.42 -11.12 9.57
N ALA A 207 0.95 -11.68 8.46
CA ALA A 207 1.68 -12.69 7.71
C ALA A 207 2.99 -12.16 7.11
N TRP A 208 3.93 -13.07 6.83
CA TRP A 208 5.29 -12.72 6.42
C TRP A 208 5.87 -13.64 5.33
N CYS A 209 6.33 -13.01 4.26
CA CYS A 209 7.15 -13.60 3.20
C CYS A 209 8.62 -13.57 3.63
N TRP A 210 9.11 -14.71 4.10
CA TRP A 210 10.49 -14.91 4.48
C TRP A 210 11.44 -14.80 3.27
N PRO A 211 12.73 -14.47 3.51
CA PRO A 211 13.71 -14.46 2.43
C PRO A 211 13.79 -15.79 1.69
N ASP A 212 13.89 -15.73 0.36
CA ASP A 212 14.04 -16.92 -0.49
C ASP A 212 15.49 -17.08 -0.95
N ALA A 213 16.23 -17.96 -0.27
CA ALA A 213 17.63 -18.25 -0.56
C ALA A 213 17.89 -18.77 -1.99
N LYS A 214 16.87 -19.26 -2.71
CA LYS A 214 17.00 -19.65 -4.13
C LYS A 214 16.97 -18.47 -5.09
N ARG A 215 16.48 -17.31 -4.63
CA ARG A 215 16.23 -16.13 -5.47
C ARG A 215 17.06 -14.93 -5.07
N GLU A 216 17.21 -14.70 -3.77
CA GLU A 216 17.93 -13.57 -3.22
C GLU A 216 19.10 -14.01 -2.34
N LYS A 217 20.14 -13.16 -2.29
CA LYS A 217 21.24 -13.31 -1.34
C LYS A 217 20.78 -12.90 0.07
N VAL A 218 21.65 -13.12 1.06
CA VAL A 218 21.47 -12.46 2.37
C VAL A 218 21.44 -10.95 2.16
N LEU A 219 20.63 -10.23 2.95
CA LEU A 219 20.57 -8.78 2.88
C LEU A 219 21.98 -8.17 3.04
N PRO A 220 22.29 -7.07 2.33
CA PRO A 220 23.62 -6.45 2.35
C PRO A 220 23.86 -5.56 3.59
N ILE A 221 23.07 -5.76 4.64
CA ILE A 221 23.15 -5.09 5.93
C ILE A 221 22.87 -6.11 7.04
N ASP A 222 23.45 -5.90 8.21
CA ASP A 222 23.06 -6.61 9.43
C ASP A 222 21.92 -5.86 10.12
N ASP A 223 20.72 -6.44 10.05
CA ASP A 223 19.51 -5.94 10.70
C ASP A 223 19.10 -6.78 11.93
N SER A 224 20.02 -7.59 12.46
CA SER A 224 19.76 -8.49 13.61
C SER A 224 19.42 -7.75 14.91
N ASP A 225 19.78 -6.47 15.02
CA ASP A 225 19.46 -5.60 16.15
C ASP A 225 18.23 -4.69 15.91
N MET A 226 17.45 -5.00 14.88
CA MET A 226 16.28 -4.23 14.46
C MET A 226 16.59 -2.84 13.90
N GLY A 227 17.88 -2.48 13.70
CA GLY A 227 18.29 -1.37 12.83
C GLY A 227 18.11 0.05 13.39
N CYS A 228 18.14 0.23 14.72
CA CYS A 228 18.04 1.56 15.33
C CYS A 228 19.28 2.41 15.00
N SER A 229 19.10 3.47 14.20
CA SER A 229 20.20 4.39 13.82
C SER A 229 20.38 5.59 14.74
N CYS A 230 19.75 5.63 15.92
CA CYS A 230 20.03 6.66 16.90
C CYS A 230 21.48 6.56 17.39
N THR A 231 22.15 7.71 17.51
CA THR A 231 23.48 7.80 18.10
C THR A 231 23.41 7.64 19.62
N GLY A 232 24.43 7.01 20.21
CA GLY A 232 24.45 6.72 21.64
C GLY A 232 23.50 5.58 22.03
N ALA A 233 22.75 5.76 23.12
CA ALA A 233 21.85 4.74 23.62
C ALA A 233 20.73 4.42 22.60
N LYS A 234 20.62 3.15 22.22
CA LYS A 234 19.58 2.68 21.30
C LYS A 234 18.19 2.75 21.94
N CYS A 235 17.18 3.02 21.12
CA CYS A 235 15.80 3.14 21.58
C CYS A 235 15.27 1.80 22.08
N VAL A 236 14.53 1.82 23.18
CA VAL A 236 13.83 0.62 23.69
C VAL A 236 12.65 0.31 22.77
N ILE A 237 12.54 -0.95 22.35
CA ILE A 237 11.41 -1.43 21.56
C ILE A 237 10.13 -1.32 22.39
N ARG A 238 9.08 -0.75 21.78
CA ARG A 238 7.75 -0.58 22.37
C ARG A 238 6.69 -0.71 21.28
N GLU A 239 5.45 -0.92 21.68
CA GLU A 239 4.31 -0.65 20.80
C GLU A 239 4.22 0.87 20.60
N ALA A 240 4.30 1.32 19.34
CA ALA A 240 4.48 2.73 19.02
C ALA A 240 3.37 3.28 18.14
N TRP A 241 3.17 2.66 16.98
CA TRP A 241 2.21 3.12 16.00
C TRP A 241 0.78 2.73 16.36
N THR A 242 -0.15 3.61 16.02
CA THR A 242 -1.59 3.39 16.23
C THR A 242 -2.39 3.48 14.93
N ARG A 243 -1.80 4.06 13.87
CA ARG A 243 -2.43 4.30 12.57
C ARG A 243 -1.37 4.66 11.50
N GLN A 244 -1.80 4.91 10.27
CA GLN A 244 -0.97 5.58 9.26
C GLN A 244 -0.75 7.05 9.66
N ILE A 245 0.42 7.60 9.32
CA ILE A 245 0.70 9.02 9.46
C ILE A 245 -0.35 9.87 8.74
N ALA A 246 -0.87 10.89 9.43
CA ALA A 246 -1.97 11.71 8.94
C ALA A 246 -1.61 12.56 7.72
N THR A 247 -0.32 12.84 7.52
CA THR A 247 0.21 13.62 6.39
C THR A 247 -0.10 12.97 5.04
N ILE A 248 -0.19 11.63 4.98
CA ILE A 248 -0.58 10.92 3.77
C ILE A 248 -2.09 10.76 3.77
N GLU A 249 -2.74 11.53 2.90
CA GLU A 249 -4.19 11.66 2.85
C GLU A 249 -4.86 10.40 2.27
N LEU A 250 -5.84 9.86 3.00
CA LEU A 250 -6.77 8.88 2.45
C LEU A 250 -7.88 9.60 1.67
N ALA A 251 -7.98 9.36 0.38
CA ALA A 251 -8.98 9.98 -0.48
C ALA A 251 -10.13 9.01 -0.82
N PRO A 252 -11.27 9.52 -1.31
CA PRO A 252 -12.30 8.69 -1.93
C PRO A 252 -11.72 7.88 -3.09
N GLY A 253 -12.05 6.59 -3.16
CA GLY A 253 -11.59 5.67 -4.20
C GLY A 253 -10.32 4.89 -3.85
N ASP A 254 -9.57 5.30 -2.82
CA ASP A 254 -8.44 4.54 -2.30
C ASP A 254 -8.93 3.28 -1.54
N ALA A 255 -8.05 2.29 -1.36
CA ALA A 255 -8.29 1.15 -0.48
C ALA A 255 -7.34 1.16 0.73
N LEU A 256 -7.75 0.49 1.82
CA LEU A 256 -6.90 0.28 2.98
C LEU A 256 -6.95 -1.17 3.46
N THR A 257 -5.80 -1.84 3.42
CA THR A 257 -5.63 -3.21 3.92
C THR A 257 -4.15 -3.58 4.05
N ASP A 258 -3.84 -4.40 5.06
CA ASP A 258 -2.55 -5.09 5.22
C ASP A 258 -2.67 -6.60 4.98
N ASN A 259 -3.83 -7.06 4.48
CA ASN A 259 -4.10 -8.46 4.19
C ASN A 259 -3.81 -8.78 2.72
N GLY A 260 -2.91 -9.74 2.47
CA GLY A 260 -2.50 -10.10 1.11
C GLY A 260 -3.64 -10.62 0.21
N GLN A 261 -4.66 -11.29 0.76
CA GLN A 261 -5.79 -11.78 -0.01
C GLN A 261 -6.71 -10.64 -0.42
N GLU A 262 -6.99 -9.69 0.48
CA GLU A 262 -7.77 -8.50 0.15
C GLU A 262 -7.04 -7.62 -0.87
N THR A 263 -5.72 -7.44 -0.72
CA THR A 263 -4.90 -6.78 -1.74
C THR A 263 -5.03 -7.48 -3.09
N TRP A 264 -4.86 -8.81 -3.14
CA TRP A 264 -4.99 -9.55 -4.40
C TRP A 264 -6.38 -9.40 -5.04
N ASN A 265 -7.45 -9.50 -4.24
CA ASN A 265 -8.82 -9.33 -4.70
C ASN A 265 -9.02 -7.96 -5.35
N LEU A 266 -8.54 -6.89 -4.71
CA LEU A 266 -8.61 -5.54 -5.23
C LEU A 266 -7.87 -5.39 -6.56
N LEU A 267 -6.63 -5.90 -6.63
CA LEU A 267 -5.83 -5.86 -7.85
C LEU A 267 -6.49 -6.64 -8.98
N ALA A 268 -6.99 -7.84 -8.71
CA ALA A 268 -7.67 -8.69 -9.68
C ALA A 268 -8.98 -8.06 -10.19
N ALA A 269 -9.82 -7.55 -9.29
CA ALA A 269 -11.11 -6.92 -9.65
C ALA A 269 -10.94 -5.67 -10.52
N ARG A 270 -9.77 -5.03 -10.50
CA ARG A 270 -9.44 -3.84 -11.29
C ARG A 270 -8.59 -4.13 -12.52
N GLY A 271 -8.24 -5.40 -12.76
CA GLY A 271 -7.31 -5.76 -13.84
C GLY A 271 -5.94 -5.08 -13.67
N ILE A 272 -5.49 -4.84 -12.45
CA ILE A 272 -4.17 -4.27 -12.17
C ILE A 272 -3.12 -5.32 -12.48
N THR A 273 -2.15 -4.98 -13.33
CA THR A 273 -1.02 -5.85 -13.69
C THR A 273 0.31 -5.31 -13.18
N ASN A 274 0.39 -3.98 -12.99
CA ASN A 274 1.57 -3.29 -12.49
C ASN A 274 1.39 -2.82 -11.05
N VAL A 275 2.42 -2.98 -10.22
CA VAL A 275 2.39 -2.59 -8.81
C VAL A 275 3.66 -1.81 -8.47
N ILE A 276 3.46 -0.57 -8.01
CA ILE A 276 4.52 0.27 -7.47
C ILE A 276 4.50 0.12 -5.94
N LEU A 277 5.63 -0.21 -5.34
CA LEU A 277 5.81 -0.29 -3.88
C LEU A 277 6.62 0.90 -3.38
N CYS A 278 6.18 1.49 -2.27
CA CYS A 278 6.89 2.54 -1.55
C CYS A 278 6.60 2.43 -0.04
N GLY A 279 7.15 3.35 0.76
CA GLY A 279 6.97 3.36 2.21
C GLY A 279 8.09 2.63 2.95
N VAL A 280 7.83 2.15 4.16
CA VAL A 280 8.90 1.71 5.08
C VAL A 280 8.61 0.34 5.73
N HIS A 281 9.57 -0.39 6.25
CA HIS A 281 11.00 -0.27 5.98
C HIS A 281 11.40 -1.30 4.91
N LEU A 282 12.33 -0.95 4.02
CA LEU A 282 12.64 -1.66 2.80
C LEU A 282 13.10 -3.10 3.05
N ASN A 283 14.07 -3.28 3.96
CA ASN A 283 14.58 -4.58 4.37
C ASN A 283 13.54 -5.45 5.10
N MET A 284 12.46 -4.83 5.58
CA MET A 284 11.42 -5.46 6.37
C MET A 284 10.13 -5.54 5.56
N CYS A 285 9.16 -4.67 5.85
CA CYS A 285 7.78 -4.82 5.41
C CYS A 285 7.61 -4.66 3.89
N VAL A 286 8.35 -3.74 3.26
CA VAL A 286 8.26 -3.51 1.81
C VAL A 286 8.73 -4.74 1.02
N LEU A 287 9.67 -5.52 1.55
CA LEU A 287 10.02 -6.83 1.00
C LEU A 287 9.07 -7.93 1.49
N GLY A 288 8.76 -7.96 2.78
CA GLY A 288 8.29 -9.15 3.49
C GLY A 288 6.80 -9.23 3.76
N ARG A 289 5.98 -8.21 3.53
CA ARG A 289 4.52 -8.34 3.72
C ARG A 289 3.88 -9.09 2.54
N PRO A 290 2.75 -9.80 2.75
CA PRO A 290 2.06 -10.54 1.70
C PRO A 290 1.41 -9.62 0.63
N PHE A 291 1.31 -8.32 0.89
CA PHE A 291 0.92 -7.35 -0.13
C PHE A 291 2.12 -6.73 -0.87
N ALA A 292 3.35 -7.05 -0.47
CA ALA A 292 4.56 -6.32 -0.87
C ALA A 292 5.45 -7.12 -1.85
N ILE A 293 6.69 -6.66 -2.06
CA ILE A 293 7.52 -7.03 -3.23
C ILE A 293 7.60 -8.55 -3.44
N ARG A 294 8.03 -9.32 -2.43
CA ARG A 294 8.25 -10.76 -2.61
C ARG A 294 6.98 -11.45 -3.10
N GLN A 295 5.86 -11.23 -2.41
CA GLN A 295 4.60 -11.87 -2.74
C GLN A 295 4.05 -11.40 -4.09
N GLN A 296 4.07 -10.09 -4.37
CA GLN A 296 3.54 -9.56 -5.64
C GLN A 296 4.30 -10.09 -6.86
N VAL A 297 5.62 -10.26 -6.72
CA VAL A 297 6.43 -10.87 -7.78
C VAL A 297 6.08 -12.34 -7.99
N TYR A 298 5.89 -13.14 -6.93
CA TYR A 298 5.43 -14.54 -7.08
C TYR A 298 3.99 -14.66 -7.59
N LEU A 299 3.14 -13.67 -7.30
CA LEU A 299 1.79 -13.57 -7.84
C LEU A 299 1.77 -13.13 -9.33
N GLY A 300 2.94 -12.88 -9.93
CA GLY A 300 3.07 -12.56 -11.36
C GLY A 300 2.77 -11.11 -11.72
N ARG A 301 2.85 -10.17 -10.77
CA ARG A 301 2.73 -8.73 -11.06
C ARG A 301 4.04 -8.16 -11.59
N ASN A 302 3.93 -7.15 -12.44
CA ASN A 302 5.08 -6.30 -12.78
C ASN A 302 5.30 -5.35 -11.61
N VAL A 303 6.33 -5.61 -10.80
CA VAL A 303 6.61 -4.82 -9.60
C VAL A 303 7.70 -3.80 -9.90
N ALA A 304 7.58 -2.60 -9.32
CA ALA A 304 8.67 -1.63 -9.26
C ALA A 304 8.74 -0.96 -7.89
N LEU A 305 9.95 -0.71 -7.40
CA LEU A 305 10.20 0.06 -6.17
C LEU A 305 10.32 1.56 -6.47
N LEU A 306 9.63 2.40 -5.72
CA LEU A 306 9.87 3.85 -5.72
C LEU A 306 11.03 4.19 -4.78
N ARG A 307 12.27 4.10 -5.29
CA ARG A 307 13.49 3.98 -4.47
C ARG A 307 13.86 5.20 -3.65
N ASP A 308 13.39 6.39 -4.02
CA ASP A 308 13.61 7.62 -3.26
C ASP A 308 12.50 7.89 -2.22
N LEU A 309 11.43 7.09 -2.20
CA LEU A 309 10.36 7.20 -1.19
C LEU A 309 10.24 5.91 -0.39
N THR A 310 11.38 5.47 0.13
CA THR A 310 11.51 4.35 1.07
C THR A 310 12.62 4.64 2.08
N ASP A 311 12.63 3.88 3.16
CA ASP A 311 13.66 3.92 4.22
C ASP A 311 13.95 2.49 4.69
N THR A 312 15.08 2.25 5.33
CA THR A 312 15.49 0.92 5.82
C THR A 312 15.67 0.97 7.34
N MET A 313 15.45 -0.15 8.04
CA MET A 313 15.94 -0.29 9.42
C MET A 313 17.38 -0.80 9.38
N TYR A 314 18.34 0.10 9.57
CA TYR A 314 19.77 -0.21 9.59
C TYR A 314 20.50 0.65 10.63
N ASN A 315 21.22 -0.01 11.53
CA ASN A 315 22.10 0.62 12.51
C ASN A 315 23.52 0.75 11.91
N PRO A 316 24.05 1.97 11.68
CA PRO A 316 25.39 2.17 11.11
C PRO A 316 26.55 1.55 11.91
N GLU A 317 26.33 1.18 13.18
CA GLU A 317 27.31 0.46 14.00
C GLU A 317 27.38 -1.04 13.70
N ARG A 318 26.47 -1.54 12.86
CA ARG A 318 26.43 -2.92 12.39
C ARG A 318 27.07 -3.05 11.01
N PRO A 319 27.58 -4.24 10.63
CA PRO A 319 28.06 -4.47 9.27
C PRO A 319 27.04 -4.04 8.21
N PRO A 320 27.49 -3.40 7.11
CA PRO A 320 28.89 -3.20 6.71
C PRO A 320 29.57 -1.96 7.31
N GLY A 321 28.96 -1.25 8.26
CA GLY A 321 29.59 -0.10 8.93
C GLY A 321 29.55 1.20 8.13
N VAL A 322 28.65 1.30 7.15
CA VAL A 322 28.40 2.51 6.35
C VAL A 322 27.33 3.39 7.00
N ASP A 323 27.21 4.64 6.56
CA ASP A 323 26.13 5.52 7.00
C ASP A 323 24.75 4.95 6.64
N HIS A 324 23.71 5.45 7.33
CA HIS A 324 22.36 4.92 7.22
C HIS A 324 21.83 4.93 5.77
N PHE A 325 22.06 6.02 5.04
CA PHE A 325 21.51 6.20 3.70
C PHE A 325 22.25 5.36 2.67
N THR A 326 23.57 5.18 2.85
CA THR A 326 24.34 4.19 2.09
C THR A 326 23.85 2.77 2.36
N GLY A 327 23.48 2.45 3.61
CA GLY A 327 22.82 1.18 3.95
C GLY A 327 21.49 1.00 3.20
N THR A 328 20.65 2.03 3.14
CA THR A 328 19.41 2.01 2.35
C THR A 328 19.69 1.77 0.86
N ASP A 329 20.70 2.43 0.27
CA ASP A 329 21.08 2.21 -1.12
C ASP A 329 21.57 0.79 -1.41
N LEU A 330 22.25 0.15 -0.45
CA LEU A 330 22.62 -1.26 -0.56
C LEU A 330 21.37 -2.15 -0.62
N VAL A 331 20.38 -1.90 0.22
CA VAL A 331 19.11 -2.66 0.18
C VAL A 331 18.32 -2.38 -1.10
N VAL A 332 18.31 -1.14 -1.62
CA VAL A 332 17.75 -0.83 -2.93
C VAL A 332 18.47 -1.62 -4.03
N ALA A 333 19.81 -1.67 -4.00
CA ALA A 333 20.59 -2.43 -4.97
C ALA A 333 20.27 -3.94 -4.92
N HIS A 334 20.07 -4.49 -3.71
CA HIS A 334 19.63 -5.86 -3.52
C HIS A 334 18.25 -6.12 -4.15
N VAL A 335 17.29 -5.22 -3.95
CA VAL A 335 15.96 -5.31 -4.58
C VAL A 335 16.06 -5.28 -6.10
N GLU A 336 16.84 -4.33 -6.66
CA GLU A 336 17.06 -4.16 -8.09
C GLU A 336 17.72 -5.38 -8.76
N GLN A 337 18.50 -6.14 -7.98
CA GLN A 337 19.20 -7.31 -8.47
C GLN A 337 18.37 -8.60 -8.41
N HIS A 338 17.50 -8.73 -7.41
CA HIS A 338 16.87 -10.03 -7.09
C HIS A 338 15.36 -10.07 -7.28
N TRP A 339 14.68 -8.93 -7.20
CA TRP A 339 13.23 -8.88 -7.07
C TRP A 339 12.55 -8.09 -8.18
N CYS A 340 12.89 -6.81 -8.32
CA CYS A 340 12.19 -5.93 -9.24
C CYS A 340 13.03 -4.68 -9.55
N PRO A 341 12.81 -4.03 -10.72
CA PRO A 341 13.38 -2.73 -10.99
C PRO A 341 12.92 -1.67 -9.99
N SER A 342 13.58 -0.50 -10.00
CA SER A 342 13.16 0.67 -9.25
C SER A 342 13.13 1.93 -10.11
N PHE A 343 12.44 2.98 -9.68
CA PHE A 343 12.47 4.32 -10.31
C PHE A 343 12.32 5.40 -9.22
N THR A 344 12.47 6.68 -9.58
CA THR A 344 12.34 7.79 -8.62
C THR A 344 11.01 8.52 -8.77
N SER A 345 10.63 9.27 -7.74
CA SER A 345 9.47 10.15 -7.71
C SER A 345 9.45 11.20 -8.82
N THR A 346 10.60 11.50 -9.42
CA THR A 346 10.74 12.41 -10.56
C THR A 346 9.87 11.98 -11.74
N ASP A 347 9.78 10.69 -12.03
CA ASP A 347 8.96 10.19 -13.14
C ASP A 347 7.47 10.46 -12.92
N LEU A 348 7.03 10.54 -11.66
CA LEU A 348 5.64 10.82 -11.30
C LEU A 348 5.36 12.30 -11.06
N THR A 349 6.35 13.09 -10.67
CA THR A 349 6.11 14.48 -10.22
C THR A 349 6.73 15.54 -11.13
N GLY A 350 7.71 15.17 -11.95
CA GLY A 350 8.59 16.09 -12.66
C GLY A 350 9.53 16.88 -11.76
N LYS A 351 9.53 16.63 -10.44
CA LYS A 351 10.38 17.31 -9.45
C LYS A 351 11.65 16.49 -9.17
N PRO A 352 12.71 17.12 -8.62
CA PRO A 352 13.88 16.38 -8.16
C PRO A 352 13.50 15.24 -7.20
N ALA A 353 14.21 14.11 -7.31
CA ALA A 353 14.01 12.96 -6.43
C ALA A 353 14.15 13.36 -4.96
N PHE A 354 13.35 12.75 -4.09
CA PHE A 354 13.41 13.04 -2.67
C PHE A 354 14.79 12.67 -2.12
N LYS A 355 15.27 13.49 -1.18
CA LYS A 355 16.48 13.25 -0.44
C LYS A 355 16.28 13.74 0.99
N PHE A 356 16.63 12.89 1.96
CA PHE A 356 16.60 13.26 3.37
C PHE A 356 17.55 14.42 3.68
N THR A 357 17.12 15.28 4.57
CA THR A 357 17.89 16.42 5.09
C THR A 357 19.15 15.94 5.82
N GLU A 358 19.03 14.81 6.54
CA GLU A 358 20.15 14.18 7.25
C GLU A 358 21.13 13.44 6.29
N ASP A 359 20.83 13.27 5.00
CA ASP A 359 21.73 12.59 4.04
C ASP A 359 22.86 13.53 3.56
N PRO A 360 24.12 13.32 4.01
CA PRO A 360 25.22 14.23 3.71
C PRO A 360 25.80 14.03 2.30
N ARG A 361 25.35 13.03 1.54
CA ARG A 361 26.00 12.59 0.30
C ARG A 361 25.58 13.46 -0.87
N SER A 362 26.50 13.77 -1.79
CA SER A 362 26.15 14.52 -3.01
C SER A 362 25.21 13.69 -3.91
N PRO A 363 24.21 14.31 -4.56
CA PRO A 363 23.36 13.62 -5.53
C PRO A 363 24.19 12.92 -6.61
N GLY A 364 23.92 11.65 -6.88
CA GLY A 364 24.48 10.93 -8.03
C GLY A 364 25.81 10.21 -7.80
N ARG A 365 26.36 10.12 -6.58
CA ARG A 365 27.52 9.26 -6.34
C ARG A 365 27.08 7.78 -6.26
N PRO A 366 27.57 6.89 -7.14
CA PRO A 366 27.29 5.46 -7.01
C PRO A 366 27.84 4.94 -5.69
N VAL A 367 27.04 4.17 -4.97
CA VAL A 367 27.54 3.38 -3.83
C VAL A 367 28.40 2.26 -4.40
N ALA A 368 29.71 2.33 -4.16
CA ALA A 368 30.59 1.19 -4.35
C ALA A 368 30.10 0.09 -3.38
N VAL A 369 29.64 -1.02 -3.94
CA VAL A 369 29.28 -2.20 -3.15
C VAL A 369 30.61 -2.88 -2.78
N PRO A 370 30.96 -2.98 -1.49
CA PRO A 370 32.21 -3.62 -1.08
C PRO A 370 32.26 -5.12 -1.41
#